data_AF-A0A5J4N5R6-F1
#
_entry.id   AF-A0A5J4N5R6-F1
#
_cell.length_a   1.000
_cell.length_b   1.000
_cell.length_c   1.000
_cell.angle_alpha   90.00
_cell.angle_beta   90.00
_cell.angle_gamma   90.00
#
_symmetry.space_group_name_H-M   'P 1'
#
loop_
_entity.id
_entity.type
_entity.pdbx_description
1 polymer ?
#
loop_
_entity_poly.entity_id
_entity_poly.type
_entity_poly.pdbx_seq_one_letter_code
_entity_poly.pdbx_strand_id
1 'polypeptide(L)'
;MDILKRSRFDKLVEKATNELLVEPDIESALVICDLVRGQEISAKHAVSSIKRRLQHDNPNIILHTLYVCFEKPHGVCMQVLTCIQNWAFVFKDKPEFSAIQETYDELKSMGLGFPPLSENDAMFSVVCAPNWKEESFCHRCKVPFTTFRRRHHCRNCGNSICAECSSEKLVLPKFGIEKEVRVCDHCFEQLT
;
A
#
# COMPACT_ATOMS: atom_id res chain seq x y z
N MET A 1 -28.60 13.81 -14.53
CA MET A 1 -28.43 14.17 -13.11
C MET A 1 -28.22 12.88 -12.34
N ASP A 2 -26.98 12.52 -12.06
CA ASP A 2 -26.66 11.55 -11.01
C ASP A 2 -25.38 12.03 -10.34
N ILE A 3 -25.57 12.83 -9.29
CA ILE A 3 -24.50 13.25 -8.40
C ILE A 3 -24.03 11.96 -7.71
N LEU A 4 -22.85 11.48 -8.11
CA LEU A 4 -22.15 10.30 -7.60
C LEU A 4 -22.45 10.05 -6.10
N LYS A 5 -23.32 9.09 -5.79
CA LYS A 5 -23.50 8.65 -4.40
C LYS A 5 -22.18 8.04 -3.91
N ARG A 6 -21.43 8.80 -3.09
CA ARG A 6 -20.20 8.33 -2.44
C ARG A 6 -20.48 7.04 -1.66
N SER A 7 -19.60 6.05 -1.80
CA SER A 7 -19.76 4.75 -1.13
C SER A 7 -19.67 4.91 0.39
N ARG A 8 -20.20 3.95 1.17
CA ARG A 8 -20.04 3.92 2.63
C ARG A 8 -18.56 3.99 3.04
N PHE A 9 -17.69 3.33 2.28
CA PHE A 9 -16.24 3.35 2.49
C PHE A 9 -15.65 4.75 2.26
N ASP A 10 -16.04 5.45 1.19
CA ASP A 10 -15.54 6.81 0.92
C ASP A 10 -15.91 7.79 2.04
N LYS A 11 -17.12 7.66 2.60
CA LYS A 11 -17.55 8.49 3.73
C LYS A 11 -16.76 8.21 5.01
N LEU A 12 -16.39 6.96 5.25
CA LEU A 12 -15.54 6.58 6.38
C LEU A 12 -14.13 7.15 6.22
N VAL A 13 -13.55 7.06 5.01
CA VAL A 13 -12.25 7.67 4.71
C VAL A 13 -12.31 9.18 4.87
N GLU A 14 -13.35 9.85 4.38
CA GLU A 14 -13.52 11.30 4.57
C GLU A 14 -13.69 11.69 6.04
N LYS A 15 -14.45 10.91 6.82
CA LYS A 15 -14.60 11.11 8.27
C LYS A 15 -13.26 10.97 8.99
N ALA A 16 -12.52 9.90 8.70
CA ALA A 16 -11.25 9.59 9.35
C ALA A 16 -10.11 10.55 8.98
N THR A 17 -10.29 11.33 7.92
CA THR A 17 -9.28 12.24 7.37
C THR A 17 -9.78 13.68 7.32
N ASN A 18 -10.75 14.03 8.17
CA ASN A 18 -11.35 15.35 8.20
C ASN A 18 -10.36 16.38 8.77
N GLU A 19 -10.25 17.54 8.12
CA GLU A 19 -9.30 18.59 8.50
C GLU A 19 -9.56 19.22 9.89
N LEU A 20 -10.78 19.06 10.43
CA LEU A 20 -11.21 19.60 11.72
C LEU A 20 -10.91 18.64 12.89
N LEU A 21 -10.38 17.45 12.61
CA LEU A 21 -9.99 16.50 13.65
C LEU A 21 -8.80 17.06 14.44
N VAL A 22 -9.03 17.29 15.73
CA VAL A 22 -7.98 17.65 16.70
C VAL A 22 -7.11 16.43 17.01
N GLU A 23 -7.73 15.25 17.05
CA GLU A 23 -7.07 13.96 17.25
C GLU A 23 -7.50 12.95 16.18
N PRO A 24 -6.67 11.96 15.83
CA PRO A 24 -7.02 10.98 14.81
C PRO A 24 -8.25 10.14 15.18
N ASP A 25 -9.15 9.93 14.21
CA ASP A 25 -10.35 9.09 14.40
C ASP A 25 -10.00 7.60 14.24
N ILE A 26 -9.46 7.05 15.33
CA ILE A 26 -9.05 5.64 15.47
C ILE A 26 -10.21 4.69 15.16
N GLU A 27 -11.41 5.01 15.62
CA GLU A 27 -12.58 4.14 15.41
C GLU A 27 -12.87 3.96 13.92
N SER A 28 -12.89 5.05 13.16
CA SER A 28 -13.08 5.00 11.71
C SER A 28 -11.91 4.32 10.99
N ALA A 29 -10.66 4.54 11.44
CA ALA A 29 -9.48 3.90 10.88
C ALA A 29 -9.53 2.36 11.05
N LEU A 30 -9.87 1.87 12.24
CA LEU A 30 -10.03 0.44 12.51
C LEU A 30 -11.11 -0.19 11.63
N VAL A 31 -12.25 0.49 11.47
CA VAL A 31 -13.35 0.04 10.60
C VAL A 31 -12.91 -0.01 9.14
N ILE A 32 -12.15 0.98 8.65
CA ILE A 32 -11.57 0.97 7.30
C ILE A 32 -10.65 -0.24 7.13
N CYS A 33 -9.77 -0.51 8.10
CA CYS A 33 -8.88 -1.65 8.07
C CYS A 33 -9.62 -3.00 8.10
N ASP A 34 -10.70 -3.12 8.88
CA ASP A 34 -11.52 -4.33 8.94
C ASP A 34 -12.22 -4.59 7.61
N LEU A 35 -12.79 -3.56 6.96
CA LEU A 35 -13.44 -3.67 5.65
C LEU A 35 -12.48 -4.13 4.54
N VAL A 36 -11.23 -3.66 4.57
CA VAL A 36 -10.20 -4.08 3.61
C VAL A 36 -9.72 -5.50 3.92
N ARG A 37 -9.49 -5.83 5.20
CA ARG A 37 -9.05 -7.18 5.63
C ARG A 37 -10.11 -8.25 5.39
N GLY A 38 -11.38 -7.91 5.62
CA GLY A 38 -12.53 -8.75 5.37
C GLY A 38 -12.88 -8.92 3.89
N GLN A 39 -12.15 -8.26 2.99
CA GLN A 39 -12.38 -8.25 1.54
C GLN A 39 -13.78 -7.73 1.15
N GLU A 40 -14.45 -6.98 2.03
CA GLU A 40 -15.72 -6.30 1.73
C GLU A 40 -15.54 -5.16 0.72
N ILE A 41 -14.33 -4.59 0.68
CA ILE A 41 -13.93 -3.54 -0.27
C ILE A 41 -12.69 -4.00 -1.05
N SER A 42 -12.71 -3.81 -2.36
CA SER A 42 -11.53 -4.10 -3.18
C SER A 42 -10.36 -3.19 -2.80
N ALA A 43 -9.16 -3.76 -2.72
CA ALA A 43 -7.94 -2.98 -2.44
C ALA A 43 -7.76 -1.82 -3.43
N LYS A 44 -8.16 -2.01 -4.70
CA LYS A 44 -8.14 -0.96 -5.73
C LYS A 44 -9.03 0.23 -5.37
N HIS A 45 -10.26 -0.02 -4.91
CA HIS A 45 -11.17 1.03 -4.48
C HIS A 45 -10.67 1.73 -3.22
N ALA A 46 -10.14 0.97 -2.25
CA ALA A 46 -9.57 1.51 -1.03
C ALA A 46 -8.40 2.45 -1.30
N VAL A 47 -7.41 1.98 -2.08
CA VAL A 47 -6.24 2.77 -2.49
C VAL A 47 -6.66 4.00 -3.29
N SER A 48 -7.63 3.88 -4.21
CA SER A 48 -8.11 5.04 -4.97
C SER A 48 -8.74 6.11 -4.09
N SER A 49 -9.48 5.72 -3.04
CA SER A 49 -10.12 6.66 -2.13
C SER A 49 -9.10 7.34 -1.21
N ILE A 50 -8.15 6.56 -0.66
CA ILE A 50 -7.04 7.05 0.18
C ILE A 50 -6.11 7.97 -0.61
N LYS A 51 -5.70 7.57 -1.82
CA LYS A 51 -4.84 8.38 -2.70
C LYS A 51 -5.43 9.75 -2.99
N ARG A 52 -6.75 9.83 -3.20
CA ARG A 52 -7.46 11.10 -3.41
C ARG A 52 -7.37 12.03 -2.19
N ARG A 53 -7.27 11.49 -0.97
CA ARG A 53 -7.09 12.30 0.24
C ARG A 53 -5.63 12.71 0.46
N LEU A 54 -4.67 11.85 0.10
CA LEU A 54 -3.24 12.20 0.08
C LEU A 54 -2.88 13.29 -0.93
N GLN A 55 -3.72 13.51 -1.95
CA GLN A 55 -3.55 14.56 -2.96
C GLN A 55 -4.24 15.88 -2.58
N HIS A 56 -4.71 16.03 -1.34
CA HIS A 56 -5.41 17.23 -0.90
C HIS A 56 -4.42 18.32 -0.48
N ASP A 57 -4.69 19.59 -0.78
CA ASP A 57 -3.79 20.72 -0.44
C ASP A 57 -3.67 20.98 1.06
N ASN A 58 -4.63 20.49 1.85
CA ASN A 58 -4.66 20.66 3.30
C ASN A 58 -3.76 19.60 3.99
N PRO A 59 -2.72 20.03 4.73
CA PRO A 59 -1.76 19.13 5.36
C PRO A 59 -2.38 18.26 6.46
N ASN A 60 -3.43 18.71 7.15
CA ASN A 60 -4.13 17.90 8.16
C ASN A 60 -4.87 16.73 7.53
N ILE A 61 -5.44 16.92 6.33
CA ILE A 61 -6.07 15.82 5.59
C ILE A 61 -5.03 14.79 5.18
N ILE A 62 -3.86 15.24 4.70
CA ILE A 62 -2.74 14.35 4.35
C ILE A 62 -2.27 13.59 5.59
N LEU A 63 -2.02 14.29 6.70
CA LEU A 63 -1.54 13.70 7.96
C LEU A 63 -2.51 12.64 8.52
N HIS A 64 -3.79 12.97 8.62
CA HIS A 64 -4.80 12.02 9.09
C HIS A 64 -5.00 10.85 8.09
N THR A 65 -4.82 11.09 6.79
CA THR A 65 -4.84 10.00 5.80
C THR A 65 -3.66 9.05 5.98
N LEU A 66 -2.47 9.57 6.27
CA LEU A 66 -1.33 8.75 6.64
C LEU A 66 -1.65 7.95 7.90
N TYR A 67 -2.20 8.57 8.95
CA TYR A 67 -2.60 7.86 10.16
C TYR A 67 -3.53 6.66 9.90
N VAL A 68 -4.57 6.83 9.08
CA VAL A 68 -5.49 5.76 8.66
C VAL A 68 -4.78 4.62 7.93
N CYS A 69 -3.70 4.91 7.19
CA CYS A 69 -2.91 3.89 6.51
C CYS A 69 -2.01 3.08 7.45
N PHE A 70 -1.76 3.56 8.67
CA PHE A 70 -0.68 3.07 9.54
C PHE A 70 -1.12 2.53 10.91
N GLU A 71 -2.42 2.32 11.15
CA GLU A 71 -2.90 1.72 12.40
C GLU A 71 -2.73 0.17 12.47
N LYS A 72 -1.73 -0.30 13.24
CA LYS A 72 -1.67 -1.62 13.90
C LYS A 72 -0.83 -1.58 15.20
N PRO A 73 -1.04 -2.50 16.17
CA PRO A 73 -0.60 -2.33 17.56
C PRO A 73 0.84 -2.83 17.86
N HIS A 74 1.50 -2.11 18.77
CA HIS A 74 2.65 -2.46 19.64
C HIS A 74 4.06 -2.77 19.08
N GLY A 75 4.26 -2.99 17.78
CA GLY A 75 5.61 -3.06 17.15
C GLY A 75 5.96 -1.87 16.23
N VAL A 76 5.00 -0.95 16.06
CA VAL A 76 4.85 -0.08 14.90
C VAL A 76 5.59 1.24 15.01
N CYS A 77 5.82 1.79 16.21
CA CYS A 77 6.60 3.03 16.35
C CYS A 77 7.96 2.94 15.66
N MET A 78 8.68 1.82 15.79
CA MET A 78 9.99 1.65 15.14
C MET A 78 9.89 1.62 13.61
N GLN A 79 8.87 0.96 13.05
CA GLN A 79 8.68 0.89 11.60
C GLN A 79 8.20 2.22 11.01
N VAL A 80 7.36 2.96 11.73
CA VAL A 80 6.92 4.31 11.36
C VAL A 80 8.08 5.29 11.37
N LEU A 81 8.89 5.25 12.42
CA LEU A 81 10.12 6.06 12.50
C LEU A 81 11.07 5.69 11.36
N THR A 82 11.21 4.41 11.01
CA THR A 82 12.01 3.96 9.85
C THR A 82 11.48 4.54 8.53
N CYS A 83 10.17 4.50 8.28
CA CYS A 83 9.57 5.01 7.04
C CYS A 83 9.70 6.52 6.92
N ILE A 84 9.42 7.27 7.99
CA ILE A 84 9.57 8.73 8.03
C ILE A 84 11.04 9.10 7.78
N GLN A 85 11.97 8.40 8.42
CA GLN A 85 13.41 8.59 8.23
C GLN A 85 13.85 8.27 6.79
N ASN A 86 13.35 7.19 6.19
CA ASN A 86 13.67 6.81 4.82
C ASN A 86 13.12 7.82 3.81
N TRP A 87 11.88 8.29 3.98
CA TRP A 87 11.31 9.30 3.08
C TRP A 87 11.98 10.66 3.24
N ALA A 88 12.28 11.08 4.47
CA ALA A 88 13.08 12.29 4.71
C ALA A 88 14.43 12.18 3.99
N PHE A 89 15.11 11.04 4.08
CA PHE A 89 16.37 10.82 3.36
C PHE A 89 16.22 10.86 1.83
N VAL A 90 15.24 10.14 1.27
CA VAL A 90 15.01 10.05 -0.18
C VAL A 90 14.60 11.39 -0.79
N PHE A 91 13.83 12.19 -0.05
CA PHE A 91 13.23 13.43 -0.54
C PHE A 91 13.88 14.72 0.00
N LYS A 92 15.00 14.63 0.73
CA LYS A 92 15.67 15.80 1.35
C LYS A 92 15.97 16.96 0.39
N ASP A 93 16.23 16.66 -0.88
CA ASP A 93 16.57 17.65 -1.92
C ASP A 93 15.37 18.07 -2.79
N LYS A 94 14.14 17.69 -2.37
CA LYS A 94 12.90 17.92 -3.12
C LYS A 94 11.99 18.90 -2.35
N PRO A 95 11.95 20.18 -2.74
CA PRO A 95 11.17 21.20 -2.03
C PRO A 95 9.67 20.91 -2.00
N GLU A 96 9.14 20.17 -2.99
CA GLU A 96 7.75 19.70 -3.01
C GLU A 96 7.38 18.73 -1.86
N PHE A 97 8.37 18.19 -1.14
CA PHE A 97 8.18 17.23 -0.04
C PHE A 97 8.77 17.73 1.29
N SER A 98 8.97 19.04 1.45
CA SER A 98 9.59 19.62 2.67
C SER A 98 8.89 19.21 3.97
N ALA A 99 7.57 19.06 3.94
CA ALA A 99 6.75 18.61 5.07
C ALA A 99 7.20 17.26 5.65
N ILE A 100 7.75 16.35 4.83
CA ILE A 100 8.25 15.04 5.30
C ILE A 100 9.55 15.23 6.12
N GLN A 101 10.43 16.10 5.65
CA GLN A 101 11.67 16.44 6.32
C GLN A 101 11.40 17.19 7.63
N GLU A 102 10.49 18.17 7.61
CA GLU A 102 10.02 18.92 8.79
C GLU A 102 9.44 17.98 9.85
N THR A 103 8.58 17.04 9.45
CA THR A 103 8.01 16.03 10.35
C THR A 103 9.09 15.14 10.98
N TYR A 104 10.08 14.70 10.20
CA TYR A 104 11.20 13.90 10.72
C TYR A 104 12.02 14.67 11.76
N ASP A 105 12.34 15.93 11.48
CA ASP A 105 13.14 16.78 12.36
C ASP A 105 12.39 17.13 13.66
N GLU A 106 11.08 17.40 13.58
CA GLU A 106 10.23 17.62 14.76
C GLU A 106 10.18 16.38 15.66
N LEU A 107 9.90 15.20 15.10
CA LEU A 107 9.84 13.95 15.87
C LEU A 107 11.18 13.64 16.54
N LYS A 108 12.30 13.93 15.87
CA LYS A 108 13.63 13.76 16.43
C LYS A 108 13.90 14.76 17.57
N SER A 109 13.42 15.99 17.44
CA SER A 109 13.53 17.02 18.49
C SER A 109 12.73 16.67 19.75
N MET A 110 11.63 15.93 19.61
CA MET A 110 10.80 15.41 20.70
C MET A 110 11.44 14.23 21.47
N GLY A 111 12.62 13.77 21.05
CA GLY A 111 13.36 12.70 21.72
C GLY A 111 12.96 11.28 21.29
N LEU A 112 12.26 11.13 20.17
CA LEU A 112 11.98 9.81 19.61
C LEU A 112 13.24 9.19 19.02
N GLY A 113 13.55 7.96 19.44
CA GLY A 113 14.71 7.21 18.97
C GLY A 113 14.45 6.61 17.59
N PHE A 114 15.12 7.13 16.56
CA PHE A 114 15.11 6.56 15.22
C PHE A 114 16.14 5.43 15.07
N PRO A 115 15.86 4.40 14.25
CA PRO A 115 16.83 3.36 13.97
C PRO A 115 18.02 3.88 13.13
N PRO A 116 19.13 3.13 13.04
CA PRO A 116 20.22 3.44 12.12
C PRO A 116 19.73 3.45 10.67
N LEU A 117 20.06 4.52 9.94
CA LEU A 117 19.71 4.64 8.52
C LEU A 117 20.58 3.69 7.68
N SER A 118 19.95 2.95 6.76
CA SER A 118 20.61 2.19 5.70
C SER A 118 20.13 2.73 4.35
N GLU A 119 21.06 3.32 3.58
CA GLU A 119 20.73 3.95 2.28
C GLU A 119 20.11 2.94 1.29
N ASN A 120 20.53 1.68 1.37
CA ASN A 120 19.98 0.61 0.54
C ASN A 120 18.52 0.31 0.91
N ASP A 121 18.21 0.19 2.20
CA ASP A 121 16.86 -0.17 2.68
C ASP A 121 15.82 0.94 2.40
N ALA A 122 16.25 2.20 2.48
CA ALA A 122 15.42 3.36 2.12
C ALA A 122 14.98 3.37 0.65
N MET A 123 15.82 2.84 -0.24
CA MET A 123 15.54 2.73 -1.67
C MET A 123 14.62 1.52 -2.00
N PHE A 124 14.64 0.46 -1.17
CA PHE A 124 13.81 -0.74 -1.36
C PHE A 124 12.37 -0.62 -0.81
N SER A 125 12.14 0.19 0.23
CA SER A 125 10.83 0.29 0.92
C SER A 125 9.69 0.95 0.11
N VAL A 126 9.94 1.35 -1.13
CA VAL A 126 9.00 2.12 -1.98
C VAL A 126 8.29 1.25 -3.04
N VAL A 127 8.68 -0.01 -3.24
CA VAL A 127 8.17 -0.80 -4.38
C VAL A 127 6.82 -1.45 -4.03
N CYS A 128 5.72 -0.85 -4.51
CA CYS A 128 4.39 -1.47 -4.44
C CYS A 128 4.30 -2.75 -5.27
N ALA A 129 3.57 -3.76 -4.78
CA ALA A 129 3.22 -4.93 -5.58
C ALA A 129 2.47 -4.50 -6.86
N PRO A 130 2.74 -5.14 -8.01
CA PRO A 130 2.15 -4.72 -9.27
C PRO A 130 0.64 -5.01 -9.32
N ASN A 131 -0.08 -4.16 -10.04
CA ASN A 131 -1.50 -4.35 -10.30
C ASN A 131 -1.76 -5.65 -11.07
N TRP A 132 -2.86 -6.32 -10.72
CA TRP A 132 -3.33 -7.48 -11.46
C TRP A 132 -3.93 -7.04 -12.79
N LYS A 133 -3.42 -7.62 -13.88
CA LYS A 133 -3.94 -7.41 -15.23
C LYS A 133 -5.08 -8.38 -15.48
N GLU A 134 -6.12 -7.93 -16.15
CA GLU A 134 -7.26 -8.77 -16.55
C GLU A 134 -7.19 -9.11 -18.04
N GLU A 135 -6.33 -10.06 -18.39
CA GLU A 135 -6.24 -10.56 -19.76
C GLU A 135 -7.26 -11.71 -19.95
N SER A 136 -7.79 -11.86 -21.17
CA SER A 136 -8.70 -12.96 -21.54
C SER A 136 -7.95 -14.26 -21.84
N PHE A 137 -6.62 -14.24 -21.81
CA PHE A 137 -5.74 -15.37 -22.07
C PHE A 137 -4.59 -15.43 -21.08
N CYS A 138 -3.98 -16.60 -20.93
CA CYS A 138 -2.78 -16.76 -20.12
C CYS A 138 -1.61 -15.97 -20.73
N HIS A 139 -0.98 -15.12 -19.94
CA HIS A 139 0.15 -14.30 -20.38
C HIS A 139 1.36 -15.14 -20.85
N ARG A 140 1.53 -16.36 -20.33
CA ARG A 140 2.66 -17.26 -20.69
C ARG A 140 2.35 -18.09 -21.93
N CYS A 141 1.35 -18.97 -21.86
CA CYS A 141 1.04 -19.89 -22.96
C CYS A 141 0.08 -19.31 -24.02
N LYS A 142 -0.45 -18.09 -23.81
CA LYS A 142 -1.39 -17.38 -24.69
C LYS A 142 -2.73 -18.08 -24.92
N VAL A 143 -2.99 -19.19 -24.22
CA VAL A 143 -4.26 -19.89 -24.36
C VAL A 143 -5.38 -19.14 -23.63
N PRO A 144 -6.57 -18.95 -24.25
CA PRO A 144 -7.70 -18.27 -23.62
C PRO A 144 -8.16 -18.94 -22.33
N PHE A 145 -8.61 -18.11 -21.39
CA PHE A 145 -9.32 -18.59 -20.20
C PHE A 145 -10.74 -19.00 -20.57
N THR A 146 -11.24 -20.01 -19.86
CA THR A 146 -12.59 -20.54 -20.01
C THR A 146 -13.17 -20.84 -18.63
N THR A 147 -14.40 -21.35 -18.56
CA THR A 147 -15.00 -21.82 -17.30
C THR A 147 -14.19 -22.92 -16.61
N PHE A 148 -13.50 -23.76 -17.40
CA PHE A 148 -12.65 -24.86 -16.91
C PHE A 148 -11.18 -24.46 -16.78
N ARG A 149 -10.69 -23.52 -17.61
CA ARG A 149 -9.36 -22.92 -17.47
C ARG A 149 -9.47 -21.57 -16.78
N ARG A 150 -9.44 -21.60 -15.45
CA ARG A 150 -9.58 -20.39 -14.61
C ARG A 150 -8.36 -19.48 -14.69
N ARG A 151 -8.60 -18.18 -14.49
CA ARG A 151 -7.57 -17.15 -14.39
C ARG A 151 -6.96 -17.13 -12.99
N HIS A 152 -5.65 -17.02 -12.93
CA HIS A 152 -4.86 -16.72 -11.74
C HIS A 152 -3.95 -15.52 -12.00
N HIS A 153 -3.31 -14.99 -10.96
CA HIS A 153 -2.38 -13.86 -11.08
C HIS A 153 -1.03 -14.19 -10.44
N CYS A 154 0.06 -13.80 -11.12
CA CYS A 154 1.39 -13.83 -10.54
C CYS A 154 1.53 -12.68 -9.53
N ARG A 155 1.89 -12.99 -8.28
CA ARG A 155 2.09 -11.95 -7.26
C ARG A 155 3.34 -11.10 -7.48
N ASN A 156 4.28 -11.57 -8.31
CA ASN A 156 5.50 -10.81 -8.63
C ASN A 156 5.34 -9.81 -9.79
N CYS A 157 4.58 -10.16 -10.84
CA CYS A 157 4.46 -9.32 -12.05
C CYS A 157 3.03 -8.87 -12.40
N GLY A 158 2.01 -9.41 -11.72
CA GLY A 158 0.61 -9.02 -11.88
C GLY A 158 -0.10 -9.59 -13.12
N ASN A 159 0.59 -10.31 -14.01
CA ASN A 159 -0.02 -10.85 -15.22
C ASN A 159 -1.07 -11.96 -14.92
N SER A 160 -2.08 -12.07 -15.80
CA SER A 160 -3.06 -13.15 -15.78
C SER A 160 -2.43 -14.45 -16.30
N ILE A 161 -2.51 -15.55 -15.56
CA ILE A 161 -1.88 -16.83 -15.88
C ILE A 161 -2.80 -18.02 -15.58
N CYS A 162 -2.57 -19.18 -16.22
CA CYS A 162 -3.26 -20.42 -15.88
C CYS A 162 -2.50 -21.19 -14.80
N ALA A 163 -3.12 -22.25 -14.26
CA ALA A 163 -2.52 -23.05 -13.20
C ALA A 163 -1.23 -23.74 -13.65
N GLU A 164 -1.19 -24.21 -14.90
CA GLU A 164 -0.06 -24.92 -15.51
C GLU A 164 1.15 -24.00 -15.78
N CYS A 165 0.94 -22.68 -15.84
CA CYS A 165 2.00 -21.68 -16.02
C CYS A 165 2.38 -20.98 -14.70
N SER A 166 1.98 -21.55 -13.58
CA SER A 166 2.23 -21.03 -12.23
C SER A 166 2.22 -22.14 -11.19
N SER A 167 3.03 -23.19 -11.39
CA SER A 167 3.06 -24.33 -10.47
C SER A 167 3.68 -23.96 -9.13
N GLU A 168 4.60 -22.99 -9.13
CA GLU A 168 5.43 -22.66 -7.98
C GLU A 168 4.93 -21.48 -7.14
N LYS A 169 5.50 -21.36 -5.94
CA LYS A 169 5.27 -20.26 -5.01
C LYS A 169 6.59 -19.73 -4.46
N LEU A 170 6.62 -18.45 -4.12
CA LEU A 170 7.77 -17.79 -3.49
C LEU A 170 7.32 -16.81 -2.40
N VAL A 171 8.18 -16.58 -1.43
CA VAL A 171 8.13 -15.40 -0.55
C VAL A 171 8.58 -14.19 -1.37
N LEU A 172 7.91 -13.03 -1.22
CA LEU A 172 8.27 -11.80 -1.95
C LEU A 172 8.53 -10.66 -0.95
N PRO A 173 9.70 -10.65 -0.27
CA PRO A 173 10.01 -9.67 0.77
C PRO A 173 9.99 -8.23 0.26
N LYS A 174 10.38 -7.99 -0.99
CA LYS A 174 10.32 -6.67 -1.65
C LYS A 174 8.93 -6.05 -1.74
N PHE A 175 7.87 -6.85 -1.54
CA PHE A 175 6.49 -6.40 -1.47
C PHE A 175 5.88 -6.56 -0.08
N GLY A 176 6.69 -6.84 0.95
CA GLY A 176 6.23 -7.14 2.31
C GLY A 176 5.47 -8.46 2.43
N ILE A 177 5.66 -9.40 1.49
CA ILE A 177 4.95 -10.69 1.50
C ILE A 177 5.88 -11.74 2.09
N GLU A 178 5.67 -12.05 3.37
CA GLU A 178 6.47 -13.02 4.14
C GLU A 178 6.02 -14.49 3.95
N LYS A 179 4.84 -14.71 3.37
CA LYS A 179 4.30 -16.05 3.08
C LYS A 179 4.49 -16.42 1.62
N GLU A 180 4.62 -17.71 1.34
CA GLU A 180 4.70 -18.18 -0.05
C GLU A 180 3.42 -17.89 -0.83
N VAL A 181 3.59 -17.19 -1.96
CA VAL A 181 2.51 -16.81 -2.86
C VAL A 181 2.79 -17.26 -4.29
N ARG A 182 1.72 -17.51 -5.05
CA ARG A 182 1.79 -17.97 -6.44
C ARG A 182 2.55 -16.97 -7.33
N VAL A 183 3.55 -17.46 -8.03
CA VAL A 183 4.26 -16.72 -9.09
C VAL A 183 4.11 -17.47 -10.40
N CYS A 184 4.25 -16.78 -11.54
CA CYS A 184 4.39 -17.49 -12.81
C CYS A 184 5.78 -18.12 -12.88
N ASP A 185 5.92 -19.19 -13.66
CA ASP A 185 7.18 -19.95 -13.68
C ASP A 185 8.35 -19.08 -14.18
N HIS A 186 8.12 -18.12 -15.08
CA HIS A 186 9.16 -17.15 -15.47
C HIS A 186 9.64 -16.28 -14.30
N CYS A 187 8.72 -15.80 -13.46
CA CYS A 187 9.11 -15.03 -12.27
C CYS A 187 9.74 -15.93 -11.20
N PHE A 188 9.40 -17.21 -11.18
CA PHE A 188 10.07 -18.18 -10.32
C PHE A 188 11.53 -18.34 -10.74
N GLU A 189 11.78 -18.67 -12.02
CA GLU A 189 13.11 -18.84 -12.62
C GLU A 189 14.02 -17.59 -12.49
N GLN A 190 13.43 -16.39 -12.42
CA GLN A 190 14.19 -15.15 -12.24
C GLN A 190 14.56 -14.83 -10.79
N LEU A 191 13.87 -15.43 -9.82
CA LEU A 191 13.97 -15.11 -8.40
C LEU A 191 14.54 -16.26 -7.57
N THR A 192 14.83 -17.40 -8.20
CA THR A 192 15.53 -18.57 -7.63
C THR A 192 16.85 -18.79 -8.33
#